data_AF-A0A7C9NQ32-F1
#
_entry.id   AF-A0A7C9NQ32-F1
#
_cell.length_a   1.000
_cell.length_b   1.000
_cell.length_c   1.000
_cell.angle_alpha   90.00
_cell.angle_beta   90.00
_cell.angle_gamma   90.00
#
_symmetry.space_group_name_H-M   'P 1'
#
loop_
_entity.id
_entity.type
_entity.pdbx_description
1 polymer ?
#
loop_
_entity_poly.entity_id
_entity_poly.type
_entity_poly.pdbx_seq_one_letter_code
_entity_poly.pdbx_strand_id
1 'polypeptide(L)'
;MRTTLTIEDTLARELKKRAFETGKPFKQVVNETLLTGLHQKLVRKSQAYRLKPASLGAPLAGVNLDKALHLADELEDASLSAKLEQRK
;
A
#
# COMPACT_ATOMS: atom_id res chain seq x y z
N MET A 1 15.30 -24.26 26.93
CA MET A 1 16.31 -23.66 27.84
C MET A 1 15.61 -23.03 29.04
N ARG A 2 16.23 -23.07 30.24
CA ARG A 2 15.74 -22.35 31.43
C ARG A 2 16.55 -21.07 31.58
N THR A 3 15.87 -19.93 31.58
CA THR A 3 16.48 -18.60 31.65
C THR A 3 15.71 -17.78 32.67
N THR A 4 16.42 -17.02 33.48
CA THR A 4 15.82 -16.01 34.37
C THR A 4 16.01 -14.66 33.72
N LEU A 5 14.93 -13.89 33.60
CA LEU A 5 14.93 -12.55 33.01
C LEU A 5 14.14 -11.63 33.93
N THR A 6 14.60 -10.39 34.07
CA THR A 6 13.91 -9.35 34.83
C THR A 6 13.00 -8.57 33.88
N ILE A 7 11.74 -8.37 34.26
CA ILE A 7 10.78 -7.50 33.55
C ILE A 7 10.19 -6.49 34.51
N GLU A 8 9.87 -5.31 33.99
CA GLU A 8 9.11 -4.28 34.69
C GLU A 8 7.74 -4.81 35.16
N ASP A 9 7.29 -4.35 36.33
CA ASP A 9 6.02 -4.79 36.93
C ASP A 9 4.81 -4.49 36.04
N THR A 10 4.86 -3.39 35.31
CA THR A 10 3.82 -2.98 34.35
C THR A 10 3.70 -3.98 33.21
N LEU A 11 4.83 -4.39 32.63
CA LEU A 11 4.89 -5.40 31.57
C LEU A 11 4.47 -6.78 32.09
N ALA A 12 4.89 -7.15 33.30
CA ALA A 12 4.48 -8.41 33.92
C ALA A 12 2.96 -8.48 34.11
N ARG A 13 2.31 -7.38 34.50
CA ARG A 13 0.84 -7.28 34.63
C ARG A 13 0.14 -7.45 33.28
N GLU A 14 0.63 -6.80 32.24
CA GLU A 14 0.06 -6.90 30.89
C GLU A 14 0.16 -8.33 30.33
N LEU A 15 1.32 -8.97 30.47
CA LEU A 15 1.53 -10.36 30.05
C LEU A 15 0.65 -11.34 30.83
N LYS A 16 0.45 -11.11 32.13
CA LYS A 16 -0.48 -11.93 32.96
C LYS A 16 -1.93 -11.75 32.52
N LYS A 17 -2.35 -10.52 32.24
CA LYS A 17 -3.69 -10.23 31.71
C LYS A 17 -3.91 -10.95 30.38
N ARG A 18 -2.95 -10.87 29.45
CA ARG A 18 -3.01 -11.56 28.16
C ARG A 18 -3.04 -13.08 28.30
N ALA A 19 -2.31 -13.64 29.26
CA ALA A 19 -2.38 -15.08 29.58
C ALA A 19 -3.77 -15.49 30.08
N PHE A 20 -4.39 -14.67 30.93
CA PHE A 20 -5.75 -14.91 31.40
C PHE A 20 -6.77 -14.83 30.25
N GLU A 21 -6.70 -13.79 29.42
CA GLU A 21 -7.62 -13.58 28.28
C GLU A 21 -7.52 -14.67 27.21
N THR A 22 -6.31 -15.21 26.99
CA THR A 22 -6.09 -16.25 25.97
C THR A 22 -6.17 -17.67 26.51
N GLY A 23 -6.29 -17.86 27.84
CA GLY A 23 -6.23 -19.17 28.49
C GLY A 23 -4.89 -19.89 28.32
N LYS A 24 -3.84 -19.21 27.86
CA LYS A 24 -2.52 -19.80 27.61
C LYS A 24 -1.63 -19.70 28.85
N PRO A 25 -0.72 -20.67 29.08
CA PRO A 25 0.28 -20.57 30.13
C PRO A 25 1.15 -19.30 29.99
N PHE A 26 1.46 -18.64 31.11
CA PHE A 26 2.23 -17.39 31.12
C PHE A 26 3.55 -17.50 30.33
N LYS A 27 4.29 -18.60 30.49
CA LYS A 27 5.52 -18.89 29.73
C LYS A 27 5.30 -18.88 28.21
N GLN A 28 4.19 -19.45 27.74
CA GLN A 28 3.86 -19.49 26.32
C GLN A 28 3.60 -18.07 25.80
N VAL A 29 2.82 -17.27 26.53
CA VAL A 29 2.55 -15.88 26.18
C VAL A 29 3.82 -15.03 26.12
N VAL A 30 4.72 -15.20 27.10
CA VAL A 30 6.02 -14.52 27.10
C VAL A 30 6.82 -14.87 25.85
N ASN A 31 6.98 -16.16 25.55
CA ASN A 31 7.74 -16.60 24.38
C ASN A 31 7.11 -16.15 23.06
N GLU A 32 5.79 -16.26 22.89
CA GLU A 32 5.07 -15.78 21.71
C GLU A 32 5.24 -14.27 21.52
N THR A 33 5.18 -13.50 22.62
CA THR A 33 5.36 -12.04 22.59
C THR A 33 6.78 -11.67 22.17
N LEU A 34 7.80 -12.33 22.75
CA LEU A 34 9.21 -12.11 22.37
C LEU A 34 9.46 -12.51 20.91
N LEU A 35 8.94 -13.66 20.48
CA LEU A 35 9.07 -14.13 19.10
C LEU A 35 8.44 -13.14 18.11
N THR A 36 7.25 -12.64 18.44
CA THR A 36 6.56 -11.61 17.65
C THR A 36 7.39 -10.34 17.59
N GLY A 37 7.95 -9.88 18.72
CA GLY A 37 8.82 -8.70 18.77
C GLY A 37 10.11 -8.85 17.97
N LEU A 38 10.72 -10.04 17.96
CA LEU A 38 11.92 -10.33 17.16
C LEU A 38 11.61 -10.42 15.66
N HIS A 39 10.42 -10.90 15.28
CA HIS A 39 9.97 -10.98 13.89
C HIS A 39 9.31 -9.71 13.37
N GLN A 40 8.92 -8.80 14.25
CA GLN A 40 8.42 -7.48 13.88
C GLN A 40 9.59 -6.66 13.32
N LYS A 41 9.96 -6.94 12.07
CA LYS A 41 10.70 -5.98 11.25
C LYS A 41 9.92 -4.68 11.35
N LEU A 42 10.59 -3.58 11.67
CA LEU A 42 10.04 -2.24 11.53
C LEU A 42 9.46 -2.17 10.11
N VAL A 43 8.15 -2.36 9.99
CA VAL A 43 7.44 -2.09 8.75
C VAL A 43 7.65 -0.61 8.60
N ARG A 44 8.62 -0.21 7.76
CA ARG A 44 8.78 1.18 7.36
C ARG A 44 7.38 1.56 6.89
N LYS A 45 6.73 2.47 7.64
CA LYS A 45 5.42 2.99 7.25
C LYS A 45 5.57 3.37 5.79
N SER A 46 4.88 2.67 4.90
CA SER A 46 4.92 2.99 3.48
C SER A 46 4.49 4.43 3.37
N GLN A 47 5.36 5.29 2.85
CA GLN A 47 5.02 6.70 2.67
C GLN A 47 3.78 6.76 1.78
N ALA A 48 2.80 7.57 2.17
CA ALA A 48 1.61 7.77 1.34
C ALA A 48 2.04 8.18 -0.08
N TYR A 49 1.49 7.49 -1.08
CA TYR A 49 1.75 7.81 -2.47
C TYR A 49 1.33 9.27 -2.74
N ARG A 50 2.22 10.06 -3.34
CA ARG A 50 1.94 11.44 -3.75
C ARG A 50 2.19 11.58 -5.25
N LEU A 51 1.15 11.94 -5.98
CA LEU A 51 1.23 12.25 -7.41
C LEU A 51 1.85 13.65 -7.58
N LYS A 52 2.86 13.77 -8.43
CA LYS A 52 3.42 15.06 -8.87
C LYS A 52 2.91 15.34 -10.29
N PRO A 53 1.81 16.09 -10.45
CA PRO A 53 1.26 16.34 -11.79
C PRO A 53 2.20 17.26 -12.57
N ALA A 54 2.25 17.05 -13.88
CA ALA A 54 2.84 18.00 -14.81
C ALA A 54 1.70 18.78 -15.52
N SER A 55 1.91 20.07 -15.76
CA SER A 55 0.96 20.86 -16.54
C SER A 55 1.08 20.49 -18.02
N LEU A 56 0.00 19.98 -18.61
CA LEU A 56 -0.10 19.71 -20.05
C LEU A 56 -0.79 20.86 -20.81
N GLY A 57 -1.06 21.98 -20.13
CA GLY A 57 -1.85 23.08 -20.68
C GLY A 57 -3.36 22.85 -20.58
N ALA A 58 -4.12 23.78 -21.16
CA ALA A 58 -5.58 23.66 -21.26
C ALA A 58 -5.96 22.79 -22.47
N PRO A 59 -7.09 22.06 -22.41
CA PRO A 59 -7.65 21.40 -23.59
C PRO A 59 -7.87 22.39 -24.73
N LEU A 60 -7.69 21.93 -25.97
CA LEU A 60 -7.99 22.71 -27.16
C LEU A 60 -9.48 23.10 -27.19
N ALA A 61 -9.77 24.32 -27.64
CA ALA A 61 -11.15 24.78 -27.77
C ALA A 61 -11.94 23.89 -28.73
N GLY A 62 -13.13 23.45 -28.32
CA GLY A 62 -13.96 22.52 -29.09
C GLY A 62 -13.62 21.04 -28.91
N VAL A 63 -12.54 20.69 -28.20
CA VAL A 63 -12.20 19.30 -27.90
C VAL A 63 -12.82 18.88 -26.57
N ASN A 64 -13.75 17.94 -26.62
CA ASN A 64 -14.41 17.40 -25.43
C ASN A 64 -13.68 16.16 -24.89
N LEU A 65 -12.88 16.35 -23.83
CA LEU A 65 -12.16 15.26 -23.17
C LEU A 65 -13.06 14.31 -22.37
N ASP A 66 -14.29 14.70 -22.03
CA ASP A 66 -15.25 13.81 -21.34
C ASP A 66 -15.75 12.69 -22.27
N LYS A 67 -15.61 12.88 -23.59
CA LYS A 67 -15.91 11.90 -24.64
C LYS A 67 -14.63 11.30 -25.23
N ALA A 68 -13.68 10.96 -24.36
CA ALA A 68 -12.35 10.48 -24.73
C ALA A 68 -12.33 9.31 -25.74
N LEU A 69 -13.27 8.37 -25.66
CA LEU A 69 -13.33 7.24 -26.60
C LEU A 69 -13.68 7.71 -28.02
N HIS A 70 -14.69 8.56 -28.17
CA HIS A 70 -15.07 9.11 -29.46
C HIS A 70 -13.94 9.97 -30.06
N LEU A 71 -13.28 10.76 -29.22
CA LEU A 71 -12.11 11.54 -29.62
C LEU A 71 -10.97 10.63 -30.09
N ALA A 72 -10.75 9.49 -29.43
CA ALA A 72 -9.75 8.52 -29.85
C ALA A 72 -10.08 7.90 -31.21
N ASP A 73 -11.34 7.49 -31.41
CA ASP A 73 -11.81 6.92 -32.69
C ASP A 73 -11.58 7.91 -33.85
N GLU A 74 -11.95 9.17 -33.69
CA GLU A 74 -11.74 10.23 -34.70
C GLU A 74 -10.24 10.43 -35.03
N LEU A 75 -9.38 10.43 -34.00
CA LEU A 75 -7.93 10.57 -34.19
C LEU A 75 -7.34 9.36 -34.92
N GLU A 76 -7.84 8.16 -34.62
CA GLU A 76 -7.42 6.92 -35.30
C GLU A 76 -7.84 6.93 -36.77
N ASP A 77 -9.09 7.25 -37.07
CA ASP A 77 -9.64 7.34 -38.44
C ASP A 77 -8.88 8.35 -39.30
N ALA A 78 -8.59 9.54 -38.74
CA ALA A 78 -7.79 10.56 -39.41
C ALA A 78 -6.38 10.04 -39.73
N SER A 79 -5.76 9.33 -38.79
CA SER A 79 -4.42 8.75 -38.98
C SER A 79 -4.41 7.64 -40.03
N LEU A 80 -5.46 6.82 -40.09
CA LEU A 80 -5.59 5.72 -41.04
C LEU A 80 -5.80 6.25 -42.46
N SER A 81 -6.67 7.25 -42.59
CA SER A 81 -6.94 7.93 -43.87
C SER A 81 -5.66 8.53 -44.46
N ALA A 82 -4.90 9.29 -43.65
CA ALA A 82 -3.63 9.87 -44.08
C ALA A 82 -2.60 8.81 -44.53
N LYS A 83 -2.52 7.67 -43.84
CA LYS A 83 -1.64 6.55 -44.23
C LYS A 83 -2.06 5.90 -45.54
N LEU A 84 -3.36 5.80 -45.81
CA LEU A 84 -3.88 5.25 -47.08
C LEU A 84 -3.58 6.19 -48.25
N GLU A 85 -3.71 7.49 -48.07
CA GLU A 85 -3.38 8.49 -49.10
C GLU A 85 -1.88 8.49 -49.47
N GLN A 86 -0.99 8.30 -48.49
CA GLN A 86 0.46 8.22 -48.72
C GLN A 86 0.92 6.94 -49.44
N ARG A 87 0.07 5.91 -49.52
CA ARG A 87 0.36 4.65 -50.21
C ARG A 87 -0.05 4.66 -51.68
N LYS A 88 -0.62 5.76 -52.16
CA LYS A 88 -1.07 5.96 -53.54
C LYS A 88 -0.01 6.68 -54.35
#